data_AF-T0HTR2-F1
#
_entry.id   AF-T0HTR2-F1
#
_cell.length_a   1.000
_cell.length_b   1.000
_cell.length_c   1.000
_cell.angle_alpha   90.00
_cell.angle_beta   90.00
_cell.angle_gamma   90.00
#
_symmetry.space_group_name_H-M   'P 1'
#
loop_
_entity.id
_entity.type
_entity.pdbx_description
1 polymer ?
#
loop_
_entity_poly.entity_id
_entity_poly.type
_entity_poly.pdbx_seq_one_letter_code
_entity_poly.pdbx_strand_id
1 'polypeptide(L)' 'MGWTQVEGEPIVEFQAGDILLCPADKKHWHGATPTQGMTHVAVQEALDGKNVTWMEKVTDAQYLIGPPNG' A
#
# COMPACT_ATOMS: atom_id res chain seq x y z
N MET A 1 2.71 10.22 7.13
CA MET A 1 3.47 9.52 6.06
C MET A 1 2.77 8.21 5.75
N GLY A 2 2.81 7.74 4.50
CA GLY A 2 2.28 6.42 4.11
C GLY A 2 3.35 5.54 3.47
N TRP A 3 3.15 4.22 3.55
CA TRP A 3 3.94 3.21 2.86
C TRP A 3 3.06 2.38 1.93
N THR A 4 3.60 2.03 0.78
CA THR A 4 2.98 1.12 -0.19
C THR A 4 4.02 0.12 -0.69
N GLN A 5 3.58 -1.08 -1.04
CA GLN A 5 4.45 -2.09 -1.59
C GLN A 5 3.68 -3.00 -2.54
N VAL A 6 4.27 -3.26 -3.71
CA VAL A 6 3.91 -4.37 -4.58
C VAL A 6 4.73 -5.59 -4.17
N GLU A 7 4.12 -6.78 -4.12
CA GLU A 7 4.82 -8.00 -3.72
C GLU A 7 6.11 -8.23 -4.55
N GLY A 8 7.23 -8.40 -3.85
CA GLY A 8 8.56 -8.58 -4.47
C GLY A 8 9.31 -7.27 -4.75
N GLU A 9 8.65 -6.11 -4.66
CA GLU A 9 9.26 -4.80 -4.86
C GLU A 9 9.63 -4.14 -3.51
N PRO A 10 10.50 -3.11 -3.51
CA PRO A 10 10.79 -2.31 -2.33
C PRO A 10 9.54 -1.59 -1.79
N ILE A 11 9.53 -1.35 -0.47
CA ILE A 11 8.53 -0.48 0.16
C ILE A 11 8.80 0.95 -0.30
N VAL A 12 7.75 1.63 -0.79
CA VAL A 12 7.78 3.02 -1.25
C VAL A 12 7.06 3.89 -0.24
N GLU A 13 7.71 4.99 0.14
CA GLU A 13 7.13 6.01 1.00
C GLU A 13 6.41 7.08 0.17
N PHE A 14 5.29 7.58 0.70
CA PHE A 14 4.49 8.62 0.06
C PHE A 14 3.88 9.58 1.07
N GLN A 15 3.61 10.80 0.60
CA GLN A 15 3.16 11.95 1.37
C GLN A 15 1.82 12.49 0.85
N ALA A 16 1.26 13.44 1.59
CA ALA A 16 0.07 14.15 1.13
C ALA A 16 0.37 14.91 -0.17
N GLY A 17 -0.41 14.65 -1.21
CA GLY A 17 -0.23 15.22 -2.55
C GLY A 17 0.38 14.25 -3.56
N ASP A 18 0.98 13.15 -3.10
CA ASP A 18 1.50 12.12 -4.00
C ASP A 18 0.38 11.31 -4.65
N ILE A 19 0.63 10.89 -5.89
CA ILE A 19 -0.26 10.03 -6.66
C ILE A 19 0.43 8.68 -6.84
N LEU A 20 -0.25 7.62 -6.39
CA LEU A 20 0.21 6.25 -6.54
C LEU A 20 -0.64 5.53 -7.58
N LEU A 21 0.02 4.86 -8.52
CA LEU A 21 -0.63 3.93 -9.44
C LEU A 21 -0.43 2.51 -8.94
N CYS A 22 -1.52 1.84 -8.59
CA CYS A 22 -1.51 0.40 -8.31
C CYS A 22 -1.70 -0.37 -9.62
N PRO A 23 -0.69 -1.15 -10.07
CA PRO A 23 -0.82 -1.89 -11.33
C PRO A 23 -1.93 -2.95 -11.24
N ALA A 24 -2.65 -3.16 -12.34
CA ALA A 24 -3.66 -4.22 -12.44
C ALA A 24 -3.03 -5.60 -12.18
N ASP A 25 -3.79 -6.47 -11.52
CA ASP A 25 -3.43 -7.85 -11.20
C ASP A 25 -2.11 -8.02 -10.42
N LYS A 26 -1.65 -6.97 -9.74
CA LYS A 26 -0.51 -7.03 -8.83
C LYS A 26 -0.96 -6.98 -7.38
N LYS A 27 -0.54 -7.96 -6.60
CA LYS A 27 -0.74 -7.97 -5.15
C LYS A 27 0.05 -6.84 -4.52
N HIS A 28 -0.62 -6.02 -3.73
CA HIS A 28 -0.02 -4.87 -3.08
C HIS A 28 -0.73 -4.56 -1.75
N TRP A 29 -0.07 -3.77 -0.91
CA TRP A 29 -0.64 -3.17 0.28
C TRP A 29 -0.23 -1.71 0.38
N HIS A 30 -1.03 -0.91 1.05
CA HIS A 30 -0.69 0.46 1.43
C HIS A 30 -1.26 0.78 2.80
N GLY A 31 -0.55 1.59 3.58
CA GLY A 31 -0.91 1.88 4.96
C GLY A 31 -0.12 3.04 5.53
N ALA A 32 -0.43 3.39 6.77
CA ALA A 32 0.33 4.38 7.50
C ALA A 32 1.73 3.86 7.86
N THR A 33 2.66 4.75 8.19
CA THR A 33 3.92 4.40 8.85
C THR A 33 3.72 4.00 10.32
N PRO A 34 4.70 3.36 11.00
CA PRO A 34 4.56 2.93 12.39
C PRO A 34 4.32 4.08 13.38
N THR A 35 4.74 5.30 13.05
CA THR A 35 4.81 6.45 13.95
C THR A 35 3.78 7.55 13.66
N GLN A 36 3.13 7.52 12.49
CA GLN A 36 2.22 8.58 12.04
C GLN A 36 0.98 8.01 11.35
N GLY A 37 -0.17 8.63 11.60
CA GLY A 37 -1.41 8.34 10.85
C GLY A 37 -1.33 8.83 9.38
N MET A 38 -2.17 8.24 8.53
CA MET A 38 -2.25 8.56 7.10
C MET A 38 -3.69 8.43 6.61
N THR A 39 -4.09 9.35 5.73
CA THR A 39 -5.36 9.30 5.00
C THR A 39 -5.06 9.49 3.52
N HIS A 40 -5.71 8.69 2.67
CA HIS A 40 -5.65 8.85 1.23
C HIS A 40 -7.03 8.58 0.61
N VAL A 41 -7.23 9.07 -0.62
CA VAL A 41 -8.38 8.71 -1.44
C VAL A 41 -7.97 7.54 -2.33
N ALA A 42 -8.75 6.45 -2.31
CA ALA A 42 -8.58 5.32 -3.20
C ALA A 42 -9.65 5.39 -4.30
N VAL A 43 -9.23 5.31 -5.56
CA VAL A 43 -10.11 5.28 -6.72
C VAL A 43 -9.77 4.03 -7.52
N GLN A 44 -10.74 3.14 -7.69
CA GLN A 44 -10.58 1.93 -8.50
C GLN A 44 -11.86 1.63 -9.28
N GLU A 45 -11.68 1.03 -10.45
CA GLU A 45 -12.77 0.53 -11.28
C GLU A 45 -13.20 -0.87 -10.81
N ALA A 46 -14.41 -1.29 -11.19
CA ALA A 46 -14.90 -2.64 -10.95
C ALA A 46 -14.88 -3.44 -12.25
N LEU A 47 -14.34 -4.65 -12.21
CA LEU A 47 -14.42 -5.65 -13.27
C LEU A 47 -15.32 -6.80 -12.80
N ASP A 48 -16.34 -7.14 -13.58
CA ASP A 48 -17.33 -8.17 -13.23
C ASP A 48 -17.98 -7.97 -11.85
N GLY A 49 -18.20 -6.71 -11.47
CA GLY A 49 -18.76 -6.33 -10.16
C GLY A 49 -17.81 -6.48 -8.98
N LYS A 50 -16.52 -6.76 -9.21
CA LYS A 50 -15.48 -6.87 -8.20
C LYS A 50 -14.40 -5.81 -8.44
N ASN A 51 -13.98 -5.14 -7.37
CA ASN A 51 -12.93 -4.12 -7.42
C ASN A 51 -11.68 -4.50 -6.60
N VAL A 52 -11.73 -5.63 -5.88
CA VAL A 52 -10.62 -6.12 -5.06
C VAL A 52 -10.72 -7.64 -4.91
N THR A 53 -9.56 -8.30 -4.88
CA THR A 53 -9.42 -9.67 -4.40
C THR A 53 -8.55 -9.63 -3.15
N TRP A 54 -9.17 -9.85 -1.98
CA TRP A 54 -8.44 -9.86 -0.72
C TRP A 54 -7.59 -11.12 -0.59
N MET A 55 -6.43 -10.96 0.04
CA MET A 55 -5.48 -12.03 0.32
C MET A 55 -5.15 -12.07 1.83
N GLU A 56 -4.04 -12.68 2.20
CA GLU A 56 -3.57 -12.70 3.58
C GLU A 56 -3.16 -11.32 4.11
N LYS A 57 -3.09 -11.20 5.43
CA LYS A 57 -2.60 -10.00 6.09
C LYS A 57 -1.10 -9.85 5.87
N VAL A 58 -0.67 -8.60 5.72
CA VAL A 58 0.75 -8.24 5.86
C VAL A 58 1.16 -8.56 7.30
N THR A 59 2.21 -9.36 7.45
CA THR A 59 2.77 -9.72 8.76
C THR A 59 3.59 -8.56 9.32
N ASP A 60 3.74 -8.50 10.64
CA ASP A 60 4.61 -7.50 11.28
C ASP A 60 6.04 -7.54 10.73
N ALA A 61 6.55 -8.75 10.42
CA ALA A 61 7.87 -8.90 9.81
C ALA A 61 7.95 -8.27 8.41
N GLN A 62 6.89 -8.38 7.59
CA GLN A 62 6.83 -7.73 6.27
C GLN A 62 6.64 -6.22 6.38
N TYR A 63 5.96 -5.74 7.41
CA TYR A 63 5.69 -4.32 7.61
C TYR A 63 6.90 -3.59 8.22
N LEU A 64 7.58 -4.19 9.20
CA LEU A 64 8.67 -3.57 9.94
C LEU A 64 10.03 -3.59 9.21
N ILE A 65 10.12 -4.22 8.03
CA ILE A 65 11.28 -4.08 7.12
C ILE A 65 11.27 -2.76 6.33
N GLY A 66 10.25 -1.92 6.51
CA GLY A 66 10.18 -0.59 5.91
C GLY A 66 11.43 0.26 6.17
N PRO A 67 11.64 1.32 5.37
CA PRO A 67 12.84 2.14 5.46
C PRO A 67 13.07 2.63 6.90
N PRO A 68 14.33 2.60 7.39
CA PRO A 68 14.64 2.81 8.82
C PRO A 68 14.35 4.22 9.37
N ASN A 69 13.91 5.17 8.53
CA ASN A 69 13.81 6.59 8.85
C ASN A 69 12.40 7.18 8.61
N GLY A 70 11.34 6.47 9.03
CA GLY A 70 9.98 7.00 9.09
C GLY A 70 9.67 7.74 10.40
#